data_AF-A0A7S0ALV1-F1
#
_entry.id   AF-A0A7S0ALV1-F1
#
_cell.length_a   1.000
_cell.length_b   1.000
_cell.length_c   1.000
_cell.angle_alpha   90.00
_cell.angle_beta   90.00
_cell.angle_gamma   90.00
#
_symmetry.space_group_name_H-M   'P 1'
#
loop_
_entity.id
_entity.type
_entity.pdbx_description
1 polymer ?
#
loop_
_entity_poly.entity_id
_entity_poly.type
_entity_poly.pdbx_seq_one_letter_code
_entity_poly.pdbx_strand_id
1 'polypeptide(L)'
;PTIAMSDEWLRNNGVCIDRIRAGPSTIPSAGRGAFATTFLAKGTVVAPAPLLVLQRDDLRLYETDARQKRFRSVLNLQRPVGHERLLNYCYGHPDSDLLLLPYTPGVGFINHGGVAPNVAIRWPTTAKDGNSQS
;
A
#
# COMPACT_ATOMS: atom_id res chain seq x y z
N PRO A 1 8.53 -21.50 18.08
CA PRO A 1 7.91 -22.21 16.94
C PRO A 1 8.42 -21.67 15.61
N THR A 2 9.11 -22.50 14.83
CA THR A 2 9.69 -22.09 13.54
C THR A 2 8.61 -22.19 12.46
N ILE A 3 8.08 -21.04 12.03
CA ILE A 3 7.02 -20.94 11.01
C ILE A 3 7.68 -20.94 9.62
N ALA A 4 8.35 -22.03 9.26
CA ALA A 4 8.89 -22.22 7.92
C ALA A 4 8.60 -23.64 7.44
N MET A 5 7.84 -23.76 6.34
CA MET A 5 7.53 -25.04 5.68
C MET A 5 8.70 -25.46 4.79
N SER A 6 8.81 -26.75 4.46
CA SER A 6 9.84 -27.26 3.54
C SER A 6 9.62 -26.76 2.11
N ASP A 7 10.71 -26.61 1.34
CA ASP A 7 10.64 -26.19 -0.07
C ASP A 7 9.76 -27.14 -0.91
N GLU A 8 9.87 -28.46 -0.66
CA GLU A 8 9.03 -29.48 -1.31
C GLU A 8 7.53 -29.26 -1.03
N TRP A 9 7.16 -28.96 0.22
CA TRP A 9 5.77 -28.69 0.56
C TRP A 9 5.26 -27.40 -0.11
N LEU A 10 6.08 -26.33 -0.10
CA LEU A 10 5.75 -25.06 -0.73
C LEU A 10 5.59 -25.17 -2.26
N ARG A 11 6.39 -26.00 -2.92
CA ARG A 11 6.24 -26.25 -4.37
C ARG A 11 4.92 -26.95 -4.71
N ASN A 12 4.46 -27.83 -3.83
CA ASN A 12 3.26 -28.64 -4.07
C ASN A 12 1.96 -28.00 -3.56
N ASN A 13 2.04 -27.11 -2.56
CA ASN A 13 0.88 -26.54 -1.85
C ASN A 13 0.90 -25.02 -1.73
N GLY A 14 2.02 -24.37 -2.05
CA GLY A 14 2.16 -22.93 -1.94
C GLY A 14 1.28 -22.20 -2.94
N VAL A 15 0.58 -21.18 -2.48
CA VAL A 15 -0.21 -20.28 -3.32
C VAL A 15 0.37 -18.89 -3.21
N CYS A 16 0.72 -18.28 -4.35
CA CYS A 16 1.14 -16.89 -4.39
C CYS A 16 -0.06 -15.99 -4.06
N ILE A 17 0.10 -15.13 -3.07
CA ILE A 17 -0.91 -14.15 -2.64
C ILE A 17 -1.17 -13.11 -3.73
N ASP A 18 -0.14 -12.79 -4.52
CA ASP A 18 -0.19 -11.83 -5.61
C ASP A 18 0.48 -12.40 -6.88
N ARG A 19 0.32 -11.69 -7.99
CA ARG A 19 0.91 -12.05 -9.28
C ARG A 19 1.91 -11.00 -9.77
N ILE A 20 2.57 -10.30 -8.84
CA ILE A 20 3.49 -9.20 -9.14
C ILE A 20 4.83 -9.38 -8.44
N ARG A 21 5.87 -8.75 -9.00
CA ARG A 21 7.19 -8.65 -8.38
C ARG A 21 7.69 -7.22 -8.44
N ALA A 22 8.43 -6.81 -7.42
CA ALA A 22 9.11 -5.52 -7.42
C ALA A 22 10.42 -5.59 -8.22
N GLY A 23 10.63 -4.69 -9.17
CA GLY A 23 11.86 -4.56 -9.96
C GLY A 23 12.25 -3.10 -10.22
N PRO A 24 13.36 -2.82 -10.91
CA PRO A 24 13.68 -1.47 -11.38
C PRO A 24 12.56 -0.90 -12.25
N SER A 25 12.12 0.33 -11.98
CA SER A 25 11.05 0.97 -12.77
C SER A 25 11.52 1.28 -14.18
N THR A 26 10.61 1.20 -15.15
CA THR A 26 10.83 1.71 -16.52
C THR A 26 10.57 3.21 -16.64
N ILE A 27 9.99 3.82 -15.59
CA ILE A 27 9.77 5.27 -15.52
C ILE A 27 11.06 5.93 -15.01
N PRO A 28 11.62 6.93 -15.73
CA PRO A 28 12.82 7.64 -15.29
C PRO A 28 12.67 8.17 -13.86
N SER A 29 13.69 7.94 -13.03
CA SER A 29 13.77 8.44 -11.65
C SER A 29 12.69 7.93 -10.68
N ALA A 30 11.85 6.96 -11.06
CA ALA A 30 10.83 6.39 -10.18
C ALA A 30 11.37 5.28 -9.25
N GLY A 31 12.65 4.93 -9.36
CA GLY A 31 13.27 3.88 -8.56
C GLY A 31 12.76 2.48 -8.92
N ARG A 32 11.72 2.00 -8.24
CA ARG A 32 11.19 0.63 -8.41
C ARG A 32 9.75 0.64 -8.92
N GLY A 33 9.35 -0.47 -9.52
CA GLY A 33 8.01 -0.70 -10.06
C GLY A 33 7.53 -2.12 -9.80
N ALA A 34 6.21 -2.31 -9.85
CA ALA A 34 5.57 -3.62 -9.82
C ALA A 34 5.38 -4.17 -11.26
N PHE A 35 5.77 -5.43 -11.46
CA PHE A 35 5.70 -6.11 -12.75
C PHE A 35 4.95 -7.43 -12.60
N ALA A 36 4.08 -7.74 -13.55
CA ALA A 36 3.40 -9.03 -13.57
C ALA A 36 4.41 -10.18 -13.70
N THR A 37 4.19 -11.27 -12.97
CA THR A 37 4.99 -12.50 -13.06
C THR A 37 4.40 -13.52 -14.04
N THR A 38 3.17 -13.28 -14.50
CA THR A 38 2.42 -14.08 -15.46
C THR A 38 1.49 -13.19 -16.30
N PHE A 39 0.84 -13.76 -17.31
CA PHE A 39 -0.18 -13.07 -18.07
C PHE A 39 -1.43 -12.78 -17.22
N LEU A 40 -1.94 -11.56 -17.32
CA LEU A 40 -3.16 -11.11 -16.63
C LEU A 40 -4.15 -10.58 -17.67
N ALA A 41 -5.23 -11.33 -17.90
CA ALA A 41 -6.33 -10.87 -18.76
C ALA A 41 -7.05 -9.68 -18.13
N LYS A 42 -7.65 -8.80 -18.95
CA LYS A 42 -8.46 -7.67 -18.45
C LYS A 42 -9.56 -8.17 -17.50
N GLY A 43 -9.71 -7.50 -16.36
CA GLY A 43 -10.67 -7.87 -15.31
C GLY A 43 -10.11 -8.87 -14.28
N THR A 44 -8.91 -9.41 -14.49
CA THR A 44 -8.24 -10.27 -13.50
C THR A 44 -7.83 -9.46 -12.27
N VAL A 45 -8.01 -10.04 -11.08
CA VAL A 45 -7.46 -9.49 -9.84
C VAL A 45 -5.94 -9.63 -9.87
N VAL A 46 -5.24 -8.49 -9.76
CA VAL A 46 -3.77 -8.43 -9.79
C VAL A 46 -3.17 -8.85 -8.44
N ALA A 47 -3.66 -8.25 -7.37
CA ALA A 47 -3.29 -8.53 -5.99
C ALA A 47 -4.44 -8.11 -5.05
N PRO A 48 -4.73 -8.86 -3.98
CA PRO A 48 -5.52 -8.32 -2.89
C PRO A 48 -4.76 -7.19 -2.20
N ALA A 49 -5.47 -6.22 -1.64
CA ALA A 49 -4.87 -5.11 -0.89
C ALA A 49 -5.63 -4.89 0.42
N PRO A 50 -5.50 -5.78 1.43
CA PRO A 50 -5.94 -5.46 2.78
C PRO A 50 -5.28 -4.16 3.26
N LEU A 51 -6.04 -3.41 4.05
CA LEU A 51 -5.72 -2.03 4.40
C LEU A 51 -5.54 -1.89 5.90
N LEU A 52 -4.42 -1.29 6.28
CA LEU A 52 -4.25 -0.74 7.63
C LEU A 52 -4.85 0.67 7.63
N VAL A 53 -5.78 0.92 8.55
CA VAL A 53 -6.39 2.23 8.74
C VAL A 53 -5.52 3.05 9.68
N LEU A 54 -5.17 4.27 9.27
CA LEU A 54 -4.36 5.22 10.03
C LEU A 54 -5.08 6.57 10.10
N GLN A 55 -4.81 7.37 11.13
CA GLN A 55 -5.19 8.78 11.12
C GLN A 55 -4.10 9.60 10.43
N ARG A 56 -4.50 10.60 9.64
CA ARG A 56 -3.59 11.48 8.92
C ARG A 56 -2.63 12.21 9.86
N ASP A 57 -3.13 12.62 11.03
CA ASP A 57 -2.31 13.27 12.05
C ASP A 57 -1.29 12.33 12.72
N ASP A 58 -1.48 11.01 12.69
CA ASP A 58 -0.48 10.05 13.19
C ASP A 58 0.81 10.10 12.37
N LEU A 59 0.72 10.53 11.11
CA LEU A 59 1.86 10.69 10.20
C LEU A 59 2.39 12.13 10.20
N ARG A 60 1.95 12.99 11.11
CA ARG A 60 2.44 14.38 11.19
C ARG A 60 3.70 14.45 12.05
N LEU A 61 4.70 15.13 11.51
CA LEU A 61 5.96 15.39 12.19
C LEU A 61 5.93 16.75 12.88
N TYR A 62 6.45 16.80 14.10
CA TYR A 62 6.52 18.01 14.93
C TYR A 62 7.97 18.30 15.32
N GLU A 63 8.29 19.58 15.54
CA GLU A 63 9.60 20.00 16.04
C GLU A 63 9.87 19.36 17.41
N THR A 64 11.12 18.95 17.65
CA THR A 64 11.55 18.33 18.90
C THR A 64 12.34 19.29 19.78
N ASP A 65 12.05 19.30 21.08
CA ASP A 65 12.86 19.97 22.10
C ASP A 65 13.76 18.95 22.80
N ALA A 66 15.02 18.91 22.36
CA ALA A 66 16.04 17.99 22.87
C ALA A 66 16.39 18.21 24.36
N ARG A 67 15.94 19.31 24.98
CA ARG A 67 16.16 19.56 26.42
C ARG A 67 15.20 18.76 27.31
N GLN A 68 14.14 18.20 26.72
CA GLN A 68 13.12 17.49 27.47
C GLN A 68 13.45 16.00 27.57
N LYS A 69 13.37 15.45 28.78
CA LYS A 69 13.67 14.04 29.06
C LYS A 69 12.46 13.11 28.93
N ARG A 70 11.24 13.66 28.86
CA ARG A 70 10.00 12.88 28.68
C ARG A 70 9.58 12.91 27.22
N PHE A 71 9.43 11.74 26.61
CA PHE A 71 9.06 11.55 25.20
C PHE A 71 7.88 12.41 24.73
N ARG A 72 6.78 12.47 25.50
CA ARG A 72 5.60 13.29 25.17
C ARG A 72 5.85 14.79 25.22
N SER A 73 6.82 15.23 25.99
CA SER A 73 7.15 16.64 26.16
C SER A 73 8.25 17.10 25.19
N VAL A 74 8.91 16.15 24.51
CA VAL A 74 9.85 16.43 23.42
C VAL A 74 9.13 17.03 22.21
N LEU A 75 7.88 16.65 21.93
CA LEU A 75 7.17 17.12 20.72
C LEU A 75 6.47 18.46 20.96
N ASN A 76 6.77 19.45 20.12
CA ASN A 76 6.04 20.71 20.07
C ASN A 76 4.85 20.61 19.10
N LEU A 77 3.67 20.23 19.63
CA LEU A 77 2.46 20.04 18.83
C LEU A 77 1.95 21.31 18.12
N GLN A 78 2.43 22.49 18.51
CA GLN A 78 2.10 23.76 17.84
C GLN A 78 3.01 24.06 16.64
N ARG A 79 4.07 23.27 16.43
CA ARG A 79 5.06 23.49 15.37
C ARG A 79 5.19 22.23 14.50
N PRO A 80 4.19 21.96 13.62
CA PRO A 80 4.31 20.89 12.64
C PRO A 80 5.41 21.24 11.63
N VAL A 81 6.31 20.30 11.38
CA VAL A 81 7.46 20.46 10.48
C VAL A 81 7.34 19.63 9.20
N GLY A 82 6.36 18.74 9.12
CA GLY A 82 6.11 17.95 7.91
C GLY A 82 5.21 16.75 8.15
N HIS A 83 5.32 15.77 7.24
CA HIS A 83 4.66 14.47 7.34
C HIS A 83 5.66 13.34 7.09
N GLU A 84 5.40 12.20 7.68
CA GLU A 84 6.12 10.96 7.43
C GLU A 84 5.99 10.52 5.97
N ARG A 85 7.06 9.95 5.42
CA ARG A 85 7.09 9.50 4.01
C ARG A 85 6.10 8.37 3.72
N LEU A 86 5.67 7.65 4.76
CA LEU A 86 4.65 6.61 4.66
C LEU A 86 3.35 7.14 4.03
N LEU A 87 3.05 8.44 4.20
CA LEU A 87 1.90 9.10 3.62
C LEU A 87 1.81 8.91 2.09
N ASN A 88 2.94 8.85 1.39
CA ASN A 88 2.99 8.67 -0.07
C ASN A 88 2.46 7.30 -0.55
N TYR A 89 2.32 6.35 0.37
CA TYR A 89 1.88 4.99 0.07
C TYR A 89 0.46 4.72 0.59
N CYS A 90 -0.21 5.73 1.16
CA CYS A 90 -1.58 5.63 1.63
C CYS A 90 -2.58 6.11 0.57
N TYR A 91 -3.73 5.45 0.48
CA TYR A 91 -4.91 6.02 -0.17
C TYR A 91 -5.64 6.93 0.82
N GLY A 92 -6.17 8.05 0.35
CA GLY A 92 -6.92 8.98 1.19
C GLY A 92 -7.57 10.09 0.37
N HIS A 93 -8.46 10.84 0.99
CA HIS A 93 -9.10 12.02 0.41
C HIS A 93 -8.56 13.28 1.13
N PRO A 94 -8.39 14.43 0.45
CA PRO A 94 -7.97 15.68 1.10
C PRO A 94 -8.90 16.11 2.24
N ASP A 95 -10.20 15.86 2.09
CA ASP A 95 -11.22 16.21 3.10
C ASP A 95 -11.46 15.10 4.13
N SER A 96 -10.55 14.12 4.23
CA SER A 96 -10.64 13.03 5.21
C SER A 96 -9.33 12.87 5.98
N ASP A 97 -9.48 12.69 7.29
CA ASP A 97 -8.39 12.34 8.19
C ASP A 97 -8.06 10.84 8.14
N LEU A 98 -8.83 10.03 7.41
CA LEU A 98 -8.55 8.61 7.26
C LEU A 98 -7.57 8.35 6.11
N LEU A 99 -6.54 7.57 6.42
CA LEU A 99 -5.59 7.02 5.48
C LEU A 99 -5.68 5.50 5.46
N LEU A 100 -5.57 4.93 4.26
CA LEU A 100 -5.67 3.49 4.01
C LEU A 100 -4.35 3.01 3.42
N LEU A 101 -3.53 2.35 4.22
CA LEU A 101 -2.24 1.80 3.80
C LEU A 101 -2.43 0.36 3.30
N PRO A 102 -2.27 0.08 1.99
CA PRO A 102 -2.18 -1.28 1.49
C PRO A 102 -0.88 -1.93 1.96
N TYR A 103 -1.00 -3.06 2.68
CA TYR A 103 0.17 -3.74 3.24
C TYR A 103 0.55 -5.04 2.50
N THR A 104 -0.10 -5.34 1.37
CA THR A 104 0.32 -6.46 0.51
C THR A 104 1.70 -6.21 -0.06
N PRO A 105 2.61 -7.20 -0.02
CA PRO A 105 3.88 -7.13 -0.73
C PRO A 105 3.68 -6.72 -2.20
N GLY A 106 4.58 -5.89 -2.73
CA GLY A 106 4.53 -5.49 -4.14
C GLY A 106 3.56 -4.36 -4.47
N VAL A 107 2.41 -4.22 -3.79
CA VAL A 107 1.38 -3.22 -4.14
C VAL A 107 1.90 -1.79 -4.00
N GLY A 108 2.71 -1.51 -2.97
CA GLY A 108 3.35 -0.20 -2.79
C GLY A 108 4.35 0.19 -3.91
N PHE A 109 4.71 -0.73 -4.80
CA PHE A 109 5.55 -0.45 -5.97
C PHE A 109 4.75 -0.22 -7.26
N ILE A 110 3.41 -0.26 -7.22
CA ILE A 110 2.59 0.09 -8.38
C ILE A 110 2.68 1.60 -8.60
N ASN A 111 3.33 2.00 -9.68
CA ASN A 111 3.52 3.40 -10.02
C ASN A 111 2.24 4.04 -10.58
N HIS A 112 2.16 5.37 -10.46
CA HIS A 112 1.13 6.15 -11.13
C HIS A 112 1.32 6.09 -12.65
N GLY A 113 0.33 5.54 -13.37
CA GLY A 113 0.40 5.34 -14.83
C GLY A 113 0.10 6.58 -15.68
N GLY A 114 -0.29 7.70 -15.06
CA GLY A 114 -0.63 8.94 -15.76
C GLY A 114 -1.69 8.71 -16.83
N VAL A 115 -1.30 8.88 -18.10
CA VAL A 115 -2.20 8.84 -19.27
C VAL A 115 -2.64 7.42 -19.65
N ALA A 116 -1.85 6.38 -19.33
CA ALA A 116 -2.10 5.01 -19.78
C ALA A 116 -2.02 3.98 -18.63
N PRO A 117 -2.89 4.08 -17.60
CA PRO A 117 -2.94 3.09 -16.54
C PRO A 117 -3.48 1.74 -17.06
N ASN A 118 -2.90 0.64 -16.59
CA ASN A 118 -3.29 -0.73 -16.95
C ASN A 118 -3.87 -1.53 -15.78
N VAL A 119 -3.95 -0.93 -14.59
CA VAL A 119 -4.54 -1.49 -13.36
C VAL A 119 -5.35 -0.41 -12.64
N ALA A 120 -6.31 -0.82 -11.82
CA ALA A 120 -7.13 0.10 -11.04
C ALA A 120 -7.45 -0.49 -9.66
N ILE A 121 -7.56 0.39 -8.65
CA ILE A 121 -8.06 0.02 -7.33
C ILE A 121 -9.57 -0.21 -7.43
N ARG A 122 -10.06 -1.32 -6.85
CA ARG A 122 -11.47 -1.66 -6.81
C ARG A 122 -11.86 -2.07 -5.40
N TRP A 123 -12.93 -1.47 -4.90
CA TRP A 123 -13.57 -1.89 -3.67
C TRP A 123 -14.48 -3.09 -3.95
N PRO A 124 -14.54 -4.09 -3.07
CA PRO A 124 -15.52 -5.16 -3.19
C PRO A 124 -16.92 -4.54 -3.17
N THR A 125 -17.72 -4.81 -4.20
CA THR A 125 -19.15 -4.53 -4.13
C THR A 125 -19.76 -5.51 -3.15
N THR A 126 -20.55 -5.03 -2.18
CA THR A 126 -21.41 -5.93 -1.43
C THR A 126 -22.40 -6.50 -2.44
N ALA A 127 -22.44 -7.83 -2.58
CA ALA A 127 -23.41 -8.49 -3.45
C ALA A 127 -24.80 -8.35 -2.80
N LYS A 128 -25.47 -7.22 -3.07
CA LYS A 128 -26.91 -7.04 -2.88
C LYS A 128 -27.58 -6.19 -3.96
N ASP A 129 -26.97 -6.07 -5.14
CA ASP A 129 -27.71 -5.64 -6.33
C ASP A 129 -27.79 -6.82 -7.30
N GLY A 130 -28.87 -7.60 -7.14
CA GLY A 130 -29.38 -8.41 -8.23
C GLY A 130 -29.79 -7.48 -9.38
N ASN A 131 -29.46 -7.88 -10.61
CA ASN A 131 -29.64 -7.19 -11.89
C ASN A 131 -28.59 -6.12 -12.24
N SER A 132 -27.58 -6.55 -13.00
CA SER A 132 -27.58 -6.23 -14.43
C SER A 132 -26.62 -7.15 -15.18
N GLN A 133 -27.19 -7.86 -16.16
CA GLN A 133 -26.55 -8.79 -17.08
C GLN A 133 -25.69 -8.09 -18.15
N SER A 134 -24.90 -8.95 -18.83
CA SER A 134 -24.25 -8.84 -20.15
C SER A 134 -23.10 -7.87 -20.33
#